data_AF-A0A9D1LB36-F1
#
_entry.id   AF-A0A9D1LB36-F1
#
_cell.length_a   1.000
_cell.length_b   1.000
_cell.length_c   1.000
_cell.angle_alpha   90.00
_cell.angle_beta   90.00
_cell.angle_gamma   90.00
#
_symmetry.space_group_name_H-M   'P 1'
#
loop_
_entity.id
_entity.type
_entity.pdbx_description
1 polymer ?
#
loop_
_entity_poly.entity_id
_entity_poly.type
_entity_poly.pdbx_seq_one_letter_code
_entity_poly.pdbx_strand_id
1 'polypeptide(L)'
;LEAGNYLRNHVQRDLKLPALTQEEAVSRLSGRLVSQSVRLCVIPENTREVLCYEIHATDGANEYLVYIDAATGQEREIMQIISEENGTLVM
;
A
#
# COMPACT_ATOMS: atom_id res chain seq x y z
N LEU A 1 -18.94 -8.27 -25.59
CA LEU A 1 -18.20 -7.01 -25.90
C LEU A 1 -17.38 -6.62 -24.67
N GLU A 2 -16.38 -7.42 -24.31
CA GLU A 2 -15.66 -7.27 -23.03
C GLU A 2 -14.26 -6.66 -23.19
N ALA A 3 -13.86 -6.36 -24.43
CA ALA A 3 -12.57 -5.74 -24.74
C ALA A 3 -12.55 -4.20 -24.58
N GLY A 4 -13.70 -3.55 -24.35
CA GLY A 4 -13.80 -2.09 -24.33
C GLY A 4 -13.11 -1.43 -23.12
N ASN A 5 -13.13 -2.07 -21.96
CA ASN A 5 -12.48 -1.54 -20.75
C ASN A 5 -10.95 -1.71 -20.80
N TYR A 6 -10.47 -2.85 -21.31
CA TYR A 6 -9.05 -3.09 -21.54
C TYR A 6 -8.47 -2.12 -22.56
N LEU A 7 -9.15 -1.88 -23.69
CA LEU A 7 -8.66 -0.95 -24.73
C LEU A 7 -8.57 0.51 -24.23
N ARG A 8 -9.45 0.91 -23.30
CA ARG A 8 -9.51 2.28 -22.77
C ARG A 8 -8.54 2.55 -21.61
N ASN A 9 -8.26 1.54 -20.79
CA ASN A 9 -7.40 1.67 -19.60
C ASN A 9 -5.98 1.14 -19.81
N HIS A 10 -5.69 0.46 -20.92
CA HIS A 10 -4.34 0.02 -21.24
C HIS A 10 -3.50 1.20 -21.77
N VAL A 11 -3.09 2.05 -20.83
CA VAL A 11 -2.06 3.06 -21.04
C VAL A 11 -0.69 2.47 -20.71
N GLN A 12 0.35 2.90 -21.41
CA GLN A 12 1.72 2.58 -21.05
C GLN A 12 1.99 3.21 -19.68
N ARG A 13 2.06 2.37 -18.64
CA ARG A 13 2.32 2.80 -17.27
C ARG A 13 3.78 3.19 -17.18
N ASP A 14 4.04 4.49 -17.11
CA ASP A 14 5.33 5.01 -16.66
C ASP A 14 5.39 4.80 -15.14
N LEU A 15 5.70 3.56 -14.75
CA LEU A 15 5.95 3.21 -13.36
C LEU A 15 7.24 3.91 -12.97
N LYS A 16 7.12 5.10 -12.39
CA LYS A 16 8.26 5.81 -11.82
C LYS A 16 8.99 4.87 -10.87
N LEU A 17 10.30 4.83 -10.99
CA LEU A 17 11.12 4.06 -10.07
C LEU A 17 10.85 4.56 -8.64
N PRO A 18 10.56 3.67 -7.68
CA PRO A 18 10.44 4.07 -6.29
C PRO A 18 11.75 4.72 -5.86
N ALA A 19 11.68 5.91 -5.28
CA ALA A 19 12.86 6.62 -4.78
C ALA A 19 13.35 6.00 -3.47
N LEU A 20 12.46 5.34 -2.74
CA LEU A 20 12.70 4.67 -1.47
C LEU A 20 12.83 3.16 -1.67
N THR A 21 13.66 2.50 -0.87
CA THR A 21 13.72 1.03 -0.80
C THR A 21 12.72 0.48 0.22
N GLN A 22 12.42 -0.81 0.12
CA GLN A 22 11.56 -1.50 1.09
C GLN A 22 12.09 -1.39 2.53
N GLU A 23 13.41 -1.47 2.70
CA GLU A 23 14.07 -1.38 4.01
C GLU A 23 13.91 0.00 4.63
N GLU A 24 14.07 1.06 3.83
CA GLU A 24 13.85 2.44 4.27
C GLU A 24 12.38 2.67 4.65
N ALA A 25 11.44 2.10 3.90
CA ALA A 25 10.01 2.17 4.23
C ALA A 25 9.73 1.48 5.59
N VAL A 26 10.30 0.29 5.82
CA VAL A 26 10.18 -0.41 7.12
C VAL A 26 10.85 0.37 8.25
N SER A 27 11.98 1.04 8.00
CA SER A 27 12.64 1.89 8.99
C SER A 27 11.84 3.14 9.37
N ARG A 28 10.92 3.60 8.51
CA ARG A 28 9.98 4.68 8.82
C ARG A 28 8.81 4.23 9.69
N LEU A 29 8.53 2.93 9.71
CA LEU A 29 7.47 2.39 10.53
C LEU A 29 7.78 2.60 12.02
N SER A 30 6.77 2.99 12.80
CA SER A 30 6.93 3.13 14.25
C SER A 30 7.44 1.83 14.85
N GLY A 31 8.57 1.86 15.57
CA GLY A 31 9.19 0.68 16.18
C GLY A 31 8.37 -0.04 17.27
N ARG A 32 7.11 0.37 17.47
CA ARG A 32 6.12 -0.34 18.29
C ARG A 32 5.35 -1.40 17.49
N LEU A 33 5.34 -1.29 16.16
CA LEU A 33 4.63 -2.19 15.25
C LEU A 33 5.63 -3.16 14.60
N VAL A 34 5.31 -4.45 14.60
CA VAL A 34 6.17 -5.48 14.01
C VAL A 34 5.79 -5.67 12.55
N SER A 35 6.64 -5.22 11.62
CA SER A 35 6.43 -5.45 10.18
C SER A 35 6.50 -6.95 9.85
N GLN A 36 5.40 -7.52 9.39
CA GLN A 36 5.31 -8.90 8.93
C GLN A 36 5.63 -9.05 7.44
N SER A 37 5.18 -8.09 6.61
CA SER A 37 5.39 -8.13 5.17
C SER A 37 5.37 -6.74 4.58
N VAL A 38 6.19 -6.52 3.56
CA VAL A 38 6.23 -5.29 2.78
C VAL A 38 6.02 -5.63 1.31
N ARG A 39 5.17 -4.86 0.63
CA ARG A 39 4.90 -5.00 -0.79
C ARG A 39 4.84 -3.64 -1.45
N LEU A 40 5.32 -3.56 -2.67
CA LEU A 40 5.15 -2.37 -3.51
C LEU A 40 3.76 -2.44 -4.15
N CYS A 41 2.96 -1.41 -3.95
CA CYS A 41 1.62 -1.27 -4.51
C CYS A 41 1.49 0.08 -5.23
N VAL A 42 0.58 0.15 -6.19
CA VAL A 42 0.19 1.41 -6.84
C VAL A 42 -1.24 1.71 -6.44
N ILE A 43 -1.44 2.86 -5.80
CA ILE A 43 -2.78 3.34 -5.46
C ILE A 43 -3.18 4.47 -6.41
N PRO A 44 -4.40 4.42 -6.98
CA PRO A 44 -4.92 5.55 -7.76
C PRO A 44 -5.32 6.68 -6.82
N GLU A 45 -4.59 7.80 -6.87
CA GLU A 45 -4.93 9.04 -6.16
C GLU A 45 -5.53 10.04 -7.15
N ASN A 46 -6.86 10.17 -7.13
CA ASN A 46 -7.64 11.00 -8.07
C ASN A 46 -7.37 10.66 -9.55
N THR A 47 -6.50 11.42 -10.20
CA THR A 47 -6.15 11.32 -11.62
C THR A 47 -4.72 10.84 -11.85
N ARG A 48 -4.00 10.48 -10.77
CA ARG A 48 -2.60 10.06 -10.82
C ARG A 48 -2.43 8.72 -10.12
N GLU A 49 -1.54 7.89 -10.64
CA GLU A 49 -1.09 6.67 -9.98
C GLU A 49 0.08 7.02 -9.05
N VAL A 50 -0.01 6.65 -7.78
CA VAL A 50 1.05 6.87 -6.78
C VAL A 50 1.63 5.53 -6.37
N LEU A 51 2.96 5.39 -6.41
CA LEU A 51 3.66 4.23 -5.86
C LEU A 51 3.76 4.37 -4.34
N CYS A 52 3.25 3.36 -3.64
CA CYS A 52 3.32 3.25 -2.20
C CYS A 52 3.88 1.87 -1.80
N TYR A 53 4.57 1.82 -0.68
CA TYR A 53 4.86 0.59 0.03
C TYR A 53 3.73 0.30 1.00
N GLU A 54 3.06 -0.82 0.81
CA GLU A 54 2.13 -1.39 1.76
C GLU A 54 2.91 -2.27 2.72
N ILE A 55 2.85 -1.94 4.00
CA ILE A 55 3.51 -2.69 5.06
C ILE A 55 2.45 -3.25 5.98
N HIS A 56 2.30 -4.57 5.95
CA HIS A 56 1.59 -5.31 6.96
C HIS A 56 2.43 -5.30 8.24
N ALA A 57 1.90 -4.69 9.28
CA ALA A 57 2.46 -4.72 10.61
C ALA A 57 1.45 -5.29 11.61
N THR A 58 1.94 -5.83 12.73
CA THR A 58 1.09 -6.29 13.82
C THR A 58 1.61 -5.80 15.15
N ASP A 59 0.68 -5.52 16.04
CA ASP A 59 0.93 -5.29 17.47
C ASP A 59 0.86 -6.61 18.27
N GLY A 60 0.57 -7.73 17.61
CA GLY A 60 0.35 -9.05 18.23
C GLY A 60 -1.11 -9.29 18.60
N ALA A 61 -1.88 -8.23 18.91
CA ALA A 61 -3.32 -8.31 19.10
C ALA A 61 -4.11 -7.91 17.85
N ASN A 62 -3.65 -6.89 17.13
CA ASN A 62 -4.31 -6.37 15.93
C ASN A 62 -3.34 -6.33 14.75
N GLU A 63 -3.91 -6.41 13.54
CA GLU A 63 -3.20 -6.24 12.29
C GLU A 63 -3.38 -4.80 11.78
N TYR A 64 -2.30 -4.24 11.27
CA TYR A 64 -2.23 -2.89 10.74
C TYR A 64 -1.62 -2.93 9.35
N LEU A 65 -2.12 -2.06 8.49
CA LEU A 65 -1.72 -1.97 7.12
C LEU A 65 -1.34 -0.51 6.87
N VAL A 66 -0.03 -0.29 6.75
CA VAL A 66 0.57 1.04 6.67
C VAL A 66 0.99 1.30 5.23
N TYR A 67 0.48 2.38 4.65
CA TYR A 67 0.87 2.85 3.32
C TYR A 67 1.91 3.96 3.46
N ILE A 68 3.10 3.72 2.91
CA ILE A 68 4.20 4.69 2.88
C ILE A 68 4.46 5.09 1.43
N ASP A 69 4.49 6.39 1.16
CA ASP A 69 4.77 6.93 -0.16
C ASP A 69 6.18 6.53 -0.64
N ALA A 70 6.29 5.82 -1.76
CA ALA A 70 7.58 5.33 -2.26
C ALA A 70 8.45 6.43 -2.89
N ALA A 71 7.92 7.64 -3.10
CA ALA A 71 8.66 8.78 -3.64
C ALA A 71 9.21 9.69 -2.53
N THR A 72 8.46 9.87 -1.44
CA THR A 72 8.81 10.80 -0.35
C THR A 72 9.14 10.12 0.97
N GLY A 73 8.76 8.85 1.15
CA GLY A 73 8.89 8.12 2.41
C GLY A 73 8.00 8.64 3.53
N GLN A 74 6.96 9.40 3.18
CA GLN A 74 5.95 9.88 4.11
C GLN A 74 4.90 8.80 4.31
N GLU A 75 4.54 8.56 5.57
CA GLU A 75 3.38 7.75 5.93
C GLU A 75 2.14 8.45 5.35
N ARG A 76 1.43 7.77 4.44
CA ARG A 76 0.22 8.30 3.80
C ARG A 76 -1.00 7.94 4.62
N GLU A 77 -1.11 6.67 5.00
CA GLU A 77 -2.31 6.14 5.63
C GLU A 77 -1.98 4.91 6.47
N ILE A 78 -2.69 4.75 7.59
CA ILE A 78 -2.63 3.56 8.44
C ILE A 78 -4.04 3.04 8.57
N MET A 79 -4.26 1.82 8.12
CA MET A 79 -5.52 1.10 8.26
C MET A 79 -5.36 0.01 9.31
N GLN A 80 -6.33 -0.14 10.21
CA GLN A 80 -6.38 -1.29 11.10
C GLN A 80 -7.23 -2.37 10.43
N ILE A 81 -6.65 -3.56 10.26
CA ILE A 81 -7.36 -4.72 9.74
C ILE A 81 -8.12 -5.37 10.90
N ILE A 82 -9.45 -5.35 10.81
CA ILE A 82 -10.33 -6.04 11.75
C ILE A 82 -10.80 -7.33 11.07
N SER A 83 -10.15 -8.44 11.42
CA SER A 83 -10.44 -9.76 10.89
C SER A 83 -11.64 -10.37 11.63
N GLU A 84 -12.88 -10.00 11.24
CA GLU A 84 -14.09 -10.70 11.71
C GLU A 84 -14.33 -11.98 10.89
N GLU A 85 -14.60 -13.08 11.60
CA GLU A 85 -14.82 -14.45 11.11
C GLU A 85 -16.02 -14.61 10.13
N ASN A 86 -16.72 -13.52 9.76
CA ASN A 86 -17.89 -13.54 8.89
C ASN A 86 -17.84 -12.55 7.71
N GLY A 87 -16.67 -12.03 7.37
CA GLY A 87 -16.47 -11.18 6.18
C GLY A 87 -15.61 -9.96 6.49
N THR A 88 -14.59 -9.76 5.66
CA THR A 88 -13.67 -8.63 5.80
C THR A 88 -14.34 -7.33 5.35
N LEU A 89 -14.60 -6.45 6.31
CA LEU A 89 -15.08 -5.09 6.05
C LEU A 89 -13.88 -4.15 6.28
N VAL A 90 -13.43 -3.49 5.22
CA VAL A 90 -12.37 -2.48 5.29
C VAL A 90 -13.06 -1.12 5.43
N MET A 91 -12.78 -0.40 6.52
CA MET A 91 -13.32 0.93 6.84
C MET A 91 -12.21 1.97 6.94
#